data_AF-A0A2V8BBQ0-F1
#
_entry.id   AF-A0A2V8BBQ0-F1
#
_cell.length_a   1.000
_cell.length_b   1.000
_cell.length_c   1.000
_cell.angle_alpha   90.00
_cell.angle_beta   90.00
_cell.angle_gamma   90.00
#
_symmetry.space_group_name_H-M   'P 1'
#
loop_
_entity.id
_entity.type
_entity.pdbx_description
1 polymer ?
#
loop_
_entity_poly.entity_id
_entity_poly.type
_entity_poly.pdbx_seq_one_letter_code
_entity_poly.pdbx_strand_id
1 'polypeptide(L)'
;MLRRGLTERGFRVFTPAETRSPILSFYIGGAAEAATKALDAAGVKVSVQNGDRTDAYGGSGAPATRVRVAVSLFNNAADIQRMLSAAERLRAS
;
A
#
# COMPACT_ATOMS: atom_id res chain seq x y z
N MET A 1 -3.97 9.76 -9.36
CA MET A 1 -4.84 8.56 -9.45
C MET A 1 -4.63 7.61 -8.28
N LEU A 2 -3.41 7.13 -8.01
CA LEU A 2 -3.16 6.17 -6.91
C LEU A 2 -3.58 6.67 -5.54
N ARG A 3 -3.17 7.89 -5.12
CA ARG A 3 -3.59 8.47 -3.82
C ARG A 3 -5.11 8.49 -3.68
N ARG A 4 -5.79 9.09 -4.66
CA ARG A 4 -7.26 9.16 -4.69
C ARG A 4 -7.89 7.78 -4.56
N GLY A 5 -7.44 6.81 -5.36
CA GLY A 5 -7.96 5.44 -5.32
C GLY A 5 -7.70 4.71 -4.01
N LEU A 6 -6.57 4.99 -3.33
CA LEU A 6 -6.28 4.46 -1.98
C LEU A 6 -7.21 5.11 -0.95
N THR A 7 -7.36 6.43 -0.97
CA THR A 7 -8.22 7.15 -0.02
C THR A 7 -9.70 6.79 -0.18
N GLU A 8 -10.21 6.67 -1.42
CA GLU A 8 -11.58 6.22 -1.70
C GLU A 8 -11.85 4.79 -1.21
N ARG A 9 -10.81 3.95 -1.11
CA ARG A 9 -10.89 2.58 -0.55
C ARG A 9 -10.64 2.52 0.96
N GLY A 10 -10.53 3.66 1.62
CA GLY A 10 -10.35 3.75 3.08
C GLY A 10 -8.91 3.58 3.58
N PHE A 11 -7.91 3.61 2.70
CA PHE A 11 -6.50 3.61 3.12
C PHE A 11 -6.07 5.02 3.56
N ARG A 12 -5.52 5.11 4.77
CA ARG A 12 -4.69 6.22 5.26
C ARG A 12 -3.33 6.19 4.56
N VAL A 13 -3.08 7.25 3.80
CA VAL A 13 -1.81 7.52 3.15
C VAL A 13 -1.00 8.45 4.04
N PHE A 14 0.20 8.04 4.45
CA PHE A 14 1.08 8.82 5.36
C PHE A 14 1.83 9.93 4.66
N THR A 15 2.08 9.75 3.36
CA THR A 15 2.69 10.81 2.57
C THR A 15 1.77 12.05 2.61
N PRO A 16 2.25 13.25 2.97
CA PRO A 16 1.46 14.48 2.94
C PRO A 16 0.91 14.76 1.54
N ALA A 17 -0.28 15.34 1.43
CA ALA A 17 -0.91 15.66 0.14
C ALA A 17 -0.11 16.73 -0.64
N GLU A 18 0.52 17.66 0.08
CA GLU A 18 1.29 18.79 -0.44
C GLU A 18 2.65 18.37 -1.05
N THR A 19 3.05 17.10 -0.96
CA THR A 19 4.36 16.69 -1.46
C THR A 19 4.42 16.71 -2.99
N ARG A 20 5.58 17.11 -3.53
CA ARG A 20 5.89 17.00 -4.97
C ARG A 20 6.38 15.61 -5.38
N SER A 21 6.61 14.71 -4.42
CA SER A 21 7.10 13.36 -4.70
C SER A 21 5.98 12.42 -5.15
N PRO A 22 6.15 11.61 -6.22
CA PRO A 22 5.19 10.60 -6.63
C PRO A 22 5.22 9.34 -5.73
N ILE A 23 5.88 9.41 -4.57
CA ILE A 23 6.06 8.30 -3.65
C ILE A 23 4.97 8.31 -2.58
N LEU A 24 4.19 7.23 -2.51
CA LEU A 24 3.12 7.06 -1.53
C LEU A 24 3.46 5.94 -0.56
N SER A 25 3.25 6.19 0.73
CA SER A 25 3.37 5.19 1.78
C SER A 25 2.03 4.97 2.47
N PHE A 26 1.63 3.72 2.69
CA PHE A 26 0.41 3.32 3.40
C PHE A 26 0.58 1.94 4.06
N TYR A 27 -0.40 1.48 4.85
CA TYR A 27 -0.38 0.13 5.44
C TYR A 27 -1.39 -0.81 4.78
N ILE A 28 -1.01 -2.08 4.73
CA ILE A 28 -1.87 -3.23 4.47
C ILE A 28 -1.78 -4.20 5.65
N GLY A 29 -2.73 -5.13 5.73
CA GLY A 29 -2.72 -6.20 6.73
C GLY A 29 -1.72 -7.30 6.41
N GLY A 30 -1.38 -8.09 7.42
CA GLY A 30 -0.49 -9.23 7.32
C GLY A 30 0.99 -8.88 7.49
N ALA A 31 1.81 -9.92 7.66
CA ALA A 31 3.26 -9.82 7.77
C ALA A 31 3.92 -9.55 6.40
N ALA A 32 5.09 -8.90 6.40
CA ALA A 32 5.70 -8.41 5.16
C ALA A 32 6.02 -9.53 4.15
N GLU A 33 6.39 -10.72 4.62
CA GLU A 33 6.66 -11.86 3.73
C GLU A 33 5.39 -12.29 2.96
N ALA A 34 4.27 -12.46 3.65
CA ALA A 34 3.00 -12.85 3.04
C ALA A 34 2.48 -11.76 2.10
N ALA A 35 2.58 -10.50 2.51
CA ALA A 35 2.26 -9.35 1.68
C ALA A 35 3.12 -9.31 0.41
N THR A 36 4.43 -9.54 0.51
CA THR A 36 5.34 -9.59 -0.65
C THR A 36 4.90 -10.65 -1.64
N LYS A 37 4.64 -11.88 -1.17
CA LYS A 37 4.19 -12.99 -2.04
C LYS A 37 2.87 -12.66 -2.74
N ALA A 38 1.92 -12.06 -2.04
CA ALA A 38 0.63 -11.69 -2.61
C ALA A 38 0.74 -10.56 -3.66
N LEU A 39 1.57 -9.55 -3.39
CA LEU A 39 1.85 -8.47 -4.34
C LEU A 39 2.58 -8.99 -5.58
N ASP A 40 3.57 -9.87 -5.40
CA ASP A 40 4.31 -10.52 -6.48
C ASP A 40 3.40 -11.37 -7.38
N ALA A 41 2.53 -12.19 -6.79
CA ALA A 41 1.55 -12.98 -7.52
C ALA A 41 0.54 -12.11 -8.28
N ALA A 42 0.26 -10.90 -7.78
CA ALA A 42 -0.56 -9.91 -8.46
C ALA A 42 0.20 -9.14 -9.56
N GLY A 43 1.51 -9.36 -9.76
CA GLY A 43 2.34 -8.62 -10.71
C GLY A 43 2.66 -7.19 -10.25
N VAL A 44 2.74 -6.97 -8.94
CA VAL A 44 2.98 -5.68 -8.30
C VAL A 44 4.34 -5.70 -7.57
N LYS A 45 5.26 -4.83 -7.99
CA LYS A 45 6.59 -4.70 -7.37
C LYS A 45 6.70 -3.37 -6.62
N VAL A 46 6.85 -3.45 -5.30
CA VAL A 46 6.90 -2.30 -4.39
C VAL A 46 7.85 -2.60 -3.23
N SER A 47 8.30 -1.56 -2.53
CA SER A 47 9.05 -1.76 -1.29
C SER A 47 8.08 -2.04 -0.15
N VAL A 48 8.32 -3.12 0.60
CA VAL A 48 7.58 -3.44 1.82
C VAL A 48 8.50 -3.44 3.02
N GLN A 49 7.95 -3.09 4.18
CA GLN A 49 8.62 -3.16 5.47
C GLN A 49 7.64 -3.70 6.50
N ASN A 50 8.14 -4.48 7.46
CA ASN A 50 7.33 -4.85 8.61
C ASN A 50 6.82 -3.57 9.28
N GLY A 51 5.51 -3.46 9.43
CA GLY A 51 4.90 -2.49 10.32
C GLY A 51 4.96 -3.03 11.74
N ASP A 52 5.23 -2.16 12.71
CA ASP A 52 5.04 -2.54 14.10
C ASP A 52 3.55 -2.87 14.32
N ARG A 53 3.27 -3.81 15.22
CA ARG A 53 1.93 -4.28 15.68
C ARG A 53 1.00 -3.16 16.19
N THR A 54 1.39 -1.92 16.06
CA THR A 54 0.56 -0.74 16.26
C THR A 54 0.24 -0.27 14.86
N ASP A 55 -0.91 -0.69 14.32
CA ASP A 55 -1.29 -0.21 13.00
C ASP A 55 -1.29 1.33 13.03
N ALA A 56 -1.06 1.96 11.90
CA ALA A 56 -1.13 3.41 11.84
C ALA A 56 -2.59 3.94 11.83
N TYR A 57 -3.52 3.21 12.44
CA TYR A 57 -4.91 3.55 12.72
C TYR A 57 -5.28 3.32 14.20
N GLY A 58 -4.32 2.95 15.06
CA GLY A 58 -4.54 2.65 16.49
C GLY A 58 -5.25 1.33 16.79
N GLY A 59 -5.43 0.44 15.81
CA GLY A 59 -6.06 -0.87 15.91
C GLY A 59 -5.12 -2.03 16.23
N SER A 60 -5.73 -3.16 16.62
CA SER A 60 -5.16 -4.26 17.41
C SER A 60 -3.90 -4.91 16.85
N GLY A 61 -3.16 -5.61 17.73
CA GLY A 61 -1.86 -6.27 17.53
C GLY A 61 -1.71 -7.33 16.42
N ALA A 62 -2.60 -7.32 15.43
CA ALA A 62 -2.42 -7.98 14.16
C ALA A 62 -1.20 -7.40 13.40
N PRO A 63 -0.43 -8.24 12.70
CA PRO A 63 0.68 -7.75 11.87
C PRO A 63 0.17 -6.81 10.78
N ALA A 64 0.85 -5.68 10.63
CA ALA A 64 0.66 -4.75 9.52
C ALA A 64 1.95 -4.66 8.69
N THR A 65 1.82 -4.33 7.41
CA THR A 65 2.96 -4.13 6.51
C THR A 65 2.90 -2.74 5.93
N ARG A 66 4.00 -1.99 6.06
CA ARG A 66 4.15 -0.69 5.41
C ARG A 66 4.52 -0.92 3.96
N VAL A 67 3.74 -0.37 3.04
CA VAL A 67 3.99 -0.39 1.61
C VAL A 67 4.44 0.99 1.16
N ARG A 68 5.53 1.05 0.38
CA ARG A 68 6.02 2.26 -0.28
C ARG A 68 6.00 2.05 -1.79
N VAL A 69 5.17 2.83 -2.47
CA VAL A 69 4.98 2.79 -3.92
C VAL A 69 5.65 4.02 -4.52
N ALA A 70 6.60 3.82 -5.44
CA ALA A 70 7.24 4.87 -6.20
C ALA A 70 6.73 4.83 -7.65
N VAL A 71 5.73 5.67 -7.96
CA VAL A 71 5.19 5.74 -9.32
C VAL A 71 6.16 6.52 -10.20
N SER A 72 6.50 5.96 -11.35
CA SER A 72 7.43 6.53 -12.33
C SER A 72 6.72 6.83 -13.65
N LEU A 73 7.39 7.56 -14.55
CA LEU A 73 6.82 8.03 -15.84
C LEU A 73 6.25 6.90 -16.72
N PHE A 74 6.82 5.70 -16.63
CA PHE A 74 6.43 4.53 -17.42
C PHE A 74 5.26 3.74 -16.80
N ASN A 75 4.81 4.07 -15.60
CA ASN A 75 3.64 3.42 -15.01
C ASN A 75 2.35 4.00 -15.62
N ASN A 76 1.41 3.12 -15.92
CA ASN A 76 0.14 3.50 -16.55
C ASN A 76 -1.08 3.22 -15.66
N ALA A 77 -2.28 3.53 -16.18
CA ALA A 77 -3.52 3.32 -15.45
C ALA A 77 -3.76 1.86 -15.03
N ALA A 78 -3.36 0.89 -15.86
CA ALA A 78 -3.50 -0.53 -15.53
C ALA A 78 -2.60 -0.95 -14.36
N ASP A 79 -1.38 -0.41 -14.28
CA ASP A 79 -0.49 -0.63 -13.13
C ASP A 79 -1.11 -0.07 -11.84
N ILE A 80 -1.70 1.13 -11.92
CA ILE A 80 -2.41 1.73 -10.78
C ILE A 80 -3.60 0.87 -10.35
N GLN A 81 -4.41 0.37 -11.29
CA GLN A 81 -5.56 -0.48 -10.96
C GLN A 81 -5.14 -1.84 -10.36
N ARG A 82 -4.07 -2.43 -10.88
CA ARG A 82 -3.48 -3.67 -10.34
C ARG A 82 -3.01 -3.46 -8.90
N MET A 83 -2.31 -2.36 -8.63
CA MET A 83 -1.88 -1.98 -7.28
C MET A 83 -3.07 -1.79 -6.32
N LEU A 84 -4.10 -1.06 -6.75
CA LEU A 84 -5.29 -0.81 -5.93
C LEU A 84 -6.04 -2.10 -5.61
N SER A 85 -6.21 -2.97 -6.60
CA SER A 85 -6.90 -4.26 -6.43
C SER A 85 -6.12 -5.20 -5.50
N ALA A 86 -4.79 -5.22 -5.61
CA ALA A 86 -3.94 -6.00 -4.71
C ALA A 86 -3.98 -5.47 -3.28
N ALA A 87 -3.90 -4.15 -3.10
CA ALA A 87 -3.98 -3.51 -1.78
C ALA A 87 -5.33 -3.82 -1.11
N GLU A 88 -6.44 -3.72 -1.85
CA GLU A 88 -7.79 -3.97 -1.34
C GLU A 88 -7.98 -5.40 -0.82
N ARG A 89 -7.43 -6.40 -1.52
CA ARG A 89 -7.40 -7.81 -1.06
C ARG A 89 -6.57 -8.02 0.21
N LEU A 90 -5.59 -7.14 0.45
CA LEU A 90 -4.68 -7.18 1.58
C LEU A 90 -5.06 -6.16 2.67
N ARG A 91 -6.24 -5.54 2.59
CA ARG A 91 -6.67 -4.58 3.59
C ARG A 91 -6.76 -5.27 4.95
N ALA A 92 -6.16 -4.66 5.98
CA ALA A 92 -6.31 -5.13 7.35
C ALA A 92 -7.80 -5.07 7.72
N SER A 93 -8.35 -6.21 8.14
CA SER A 93 -9.69 -6.36 8.70
C SER A 93 -9.76 -5.76 10.10
#